data_AF-A0A022PP12-F1
#
_entry.id   AF-A0A022PP12-F1
#
_cell.length_a   1.000
_cell.length_b   1.000
_cell.length_c   1.000
_cell.angle_alpha   90.00
_cell.angle_beta   90.00
_cell.angle_gamma   90.00
#
_symmetry.space_group_name_H-M   'P 1'
#
loop_
_entity.id
_entity.type
_entity.pdbx_description
1 polymer ?
#
loop_
_entity_poly.entity_id
_entity_poly.type
_entity_poly.pdbx_seq_one_letter_code
_entity_poly.pdbx_strand_id
1 'polypeptide(L)' 'MKDSSRKQGAASPCAECKILRRRCAADRVFAPYFPADDPHKFASVHKVFGASNVNKMLQ' A
#
# COMPACT_ATOMS: atom_id res chain seq x y z
N MET A 1 4.55 -14.96 16.42
CA MET A 1 3.30 -14.47 15.80
C MET A 1 2.94 -13.14 16.46
N LYS A 2 3.12 -12.00 15.80
CA LYS A 2 2.51 -10.74 16.27
C LYS A 2 1.94 -9.99 15.09
N ASP A 3 0.66 -10.27 14.87
CA ASP A 3 -0.34 -9.37 14.35
C ASP A 3 -0.17 -7.98 15.00
N SER A 4 -0.12 -6.94 14.19
CA SER A 4 -0.35 -5.56 14.63
C SER A 4 -1.04 -4.80 13.50
N SER A 5 -2.22 -5.32 13.16
CA SER A 5 -3.35 -4.46 12.83
C SER A 5 -3.59 -3.51 14.02
N ARG A 6 -3.41 -2.19 13.80
CA ARG A 6 -4.22 -1.08 14.36
C ARG A 6 -3.51 0.26 14.18
N LYS A 7 -4.11 1.15 13.38
CA LYS A 7 -4.77 2.37 13.90
C LYS A 7 -5.77 2.88 12.86
N GLN A 8 -7.02 2.46 13.02
CA GLN A 8 -8.17 3.27 12.66
C GLN A 8 -8.20 4.47 13.61
N GLY A 9 -7.75 5.61 13.12
CA GLY A 9 -7.80 6.91 13.79
C GLY A 9 -7.30 7.92 12.78
N ALA A 10 -8.22 8.47 11.97
CA ALA A 10 -7.92 9.18 10.72
C ALA A 10 -6.99 8.35 9.79
N ALA A 11 -7.47 7.21 9.30
CA ALA A 11 -6.66 6.22 8.59
C ALA A 11 -5.99 6.82 7.35
N SER A 12 -4.71 7.16 7.47
CA SER A 12 -3.87 7.58 6.35
C SER A 12 -3.84 6.45 5.33
N PRO A 13 -4.13 6.71 4.03
CA PRO A 13 -4.09 5.67 3.01
C PRO A 13 -2.67 5.09 2.91
N CYS A 14 -2.55 3.78 2.66
CA CYS A 14 -1.25 3.16 2.38
C CYS A 14 -0.56 3.85 1.18
N ALA A 15 0.75 3.71 1.04
CA ALA A 15 1.53 4.42 0.02
C ALA A 15 0.97 4.19 -1.40
N GLU A 16 0.53 2.97 -1.71
CA GLU A 16 -0.16 2.67 -2.96
C GLU A 16 -1.48 3.46 -3.12
N CYS A 17 -2.37 3.40 -2.13
CA CYS A 17 -3.65 4.10 -2.18
C CYS A 17 -3.48 5.62 -2.31
N LYS A 18 -2.44 6.15 -1.66
CA LYS A 18 -2.06 7.56 -1.70
C LYS A 18 -1.59 7.97 -3.10
N ILE A 19 -0.70 7.18 -3.71
CA ILE A 19 -0.15 7.44 -5.05
C ILE A 19 -1.24 7.26 -6.12
N LEU A 20 -2.04 6.20 -6.02
CA LEU A 20 -3.09 5.86 -6.99
C LEU A 20 -4.43 6.56 -6.74
N ARG A 21 -4.51 7.41 -5.70
CA ARG A 21 -5.71 8.16 -5.29
C ARG A 21 -6.97 7.29 -5.18
N ARG A 22 -6.83 6.09 -4.64
CA ARG A 22 -7.91 5.10 -4.47
C ARG A 22 -8.21 4.85 -2.99
N ARG A 23 -9.41 4.35 -2.70
CA ARG A 23 -9.81 4.02 -1.32
C ARG A 23 -8.92 2.92 -0.75
N CYS A 24 -8.44 3.12 0.48
CA CYS A 24 -7.68 2.12 1.22
C CYS A 24 -8.64 1.24 2.01
N ALA A 25 -8.72 -0.03 1.65
CA ALA A 25 -9.50 -1.04 2.36
C ALA A 25 -8.63 -1.76 3.41
N ALA A 26 -9.26 -2.35 4.43
CA ALA A 26 -8.57 -3.00 5.54
C ALA A 26 -7.90 -4.33 5.14
N ASP A 27 -8.34 -4.95 4.04
CA ASP A 27 -7.87 -6.22 3.48
C ASP A 27 -6.82 -6.05 2.37
N ARG A 28 -6.29 -4.83 2.19
CA ARG A 28 -5.32 -4.56 1.13
C ARG A 28 -4.01 -5.31 1.36
N VAL A 29 -3.74 -6.26 0.47
CA VAL A 29 -2.50 -7.07 0.41
C VAL A 29 -1.23 -6.21 0.35
N PHE A 30 -1.33 -4.96 -0.12
CA PHE A 30 -0.21 -4.01 -0.22
C PHE A 30 0.15 -3.28 1.08
N ALA A 31 -0.77 -3.21 2.05
CA ALA A 31 -0.56 -2.42 3.26
C ALA A 31 0.67 -2.87 4.09
N PRO A 32 1.00 -4.17 4.21
CA PRO A 32 2.22 -4.63 4.87
C PRO A 32 3.51 -4.27 4.12
N TYR A 33 3.46 -4.18 2.78
CA TYR A 33 4.65 -3.96 1.94
C TYR A 33 4.95 -2.48 1.68
N PHE A 34 3.88 -1.67 1.61
CA PHE A 34 3.90 -0.24 1.27
C PHE A 34 3.14 0.58 2.33
N PRO A 35 3.72 0.76 3.52
CA PRO A 35 3.13 1.59 4.58
C PRO A 35 3.02 3.06 4.14
N ALA A 36 2.15 3.83 4.80
CA ALA A 36 1.91 5.23 4.48
C ALA A 36 3.15 6.15 4.70
N ASP A 37 4.09 5.70 5.54
CA ASP A 37 5.30 6.43 5.92
C ASP A 37 6.31 6.56 4.77
N ASP A 38 6.26 5.64 3.80
CA ASP A 38 7.19 5.62 2.67
C ASP A 38 6.45 5.55 1.31
N PRO A 39 5.89 6.69 0.85
CA PRO A 39 5.26 6.77 -0.47
C PRO A 39 6.25 6.63 -1.62
N HIS A 40 7.55 6.93 -1.39
CA HIS A 40 8.58 6.87 -2.42
C HIS A 40 8.88 5.43 -2.83
N LYS A 41 8.82 4.48 -1.89
CA LYS A 41 8.98 3.05 -2.20
C LYS A 41 7.94 2.57 -3.22
N PHE A 42 6.67 2.90 -3.02
CA PHE A 42 5.64 2.53 -4.01
C PHE A 42 5.84 3.28 -5.33
N ALA A 43 6.20 4.57 -5.30
CA ALA A 43 6.45 5.34 -6.51
C ALA A 43 7.55 4.73 -7.40
N SER A 44 8.66 4.27 -6.81
CA SER A 44 9.75 3.62 -7.55
C SER A 44 9.33 2.30 -8.18
N VAL A 45 8.66 1.42 -7.41
CA VAL A 45 8.20 0.13 -7.91
C VAL A 45 7.10 0.31 -8.96
N HIS A 46 6.16 1.23 -8.72
CA HIS A 46 5.11 1.59 -9.67
C HIS A 46 5.68 2.15 -10.98
N LYS A 47 6.76 2.95 -10.92
CA LYS A 47 7.40 3.52 -12.12
C LYS A 47 8.05 2.46 -13.00
N VAL A 48 8.64 1.42 -12.41
CA VAL A 48 9.36 0.37 -13.15
C VAL A 48 8.41 -0.74 -13.61
N PHE A 49 7.56 -1.23 -12.72
CA PHE A 49 6.70 -2.39 -12.99
C PHE A 49 5.28 -1.99 -13.40
N GLY A 50 4.80 -0.81 -13.00
CA GLY A 50 3.40 -0.41 -13.18
C GLY A 50 2.48 -1.05 -12.13
N ALA A 51 1.41 -0.33 -11.73
CA ALA A 51 0.49 -0.78 -10.68
C ALA A 51 -0.04 -2.21 -10.90
N SER A 52 -0.41 -2.54 -12.14
CA SER A 52 -0.99 -3.83 -12.49
C SER A 52 -0.03 -5.00 -12.32
N ASN A 53 1.26 -4.83 -12.62
CA ASN A 53 2.23 -5.91 -12.46
C ASN A 53 2.61 -6.09 -10.99
N VAL A 54 2.71 -5.01 -10.21
CA VAL A 54 2.90 -5.13 -8.76
C VAL A 54 1.73 -5.86 -8.12
N ASN A 55 0.51 -5.58 -8.56
CA ASN A 55 -0.69 -6.30 -8.10
C ASN A 55 -0.63 -7.80 -8.43
N LYS A 56 -0.22 -8.16 -9.65
CA LYS A 56 -0.04 -9.57 -10.04
C LYS A 56 1.10 -10.29 -9.28
N MET A 57 2.10 -9.57 -8.78
CA MET A 57 3.22 -10.17 -8.04
C MET A 57 2.91 -10.38 -6.55
N LEU A 58 1.96 -9.62 -6.00
CA LEU A 58 1.62 -9.65 -4.57
C LEU A 58 0.27 -10.35 -4.29
N GLN A 59 -0.53 -10.60 -5.33
CA GLN A 59 -1.67 -11.53 -5.31
C GLN A 59 -1.20 -12.93 -5.68
#